data_AF-A0A7X5ZS05-F1
#
_entry.id   AF-A0A7X5ZS05-F1
#
_cell.length_a   1.000
_cell.length_b   1.000
_cell.length_c   1.000
_cell.angle_alpha   90.00
_cell.angle_beta   90.00
_cell.angle_gamma   90.00
#
_symmetry.space_group_name_H-M   'P 1'
#
loop_
_entity.id
_entity.type
_entity.pdbx_description
1 polymer ?
#
loop_
_entity_poly.entity_id
_entity_poly.type
_entity_poly.pdbx_seq_one_letter_code
_entity_poly.pdbx_strand_id
1 'polypeptide(L)' 'MNQWETAPVRPEDWRHDSVVAPGGLAERLAEAGGRAERELREGRPASAVETLDGLLAEVESWRRIAAEQANLDDDG' A
#
# COMPACT_ATOMS: atom_id res chain seq x y z
N MET A 1 30.24 -12.89 -2.79
CA MET A 1 28.80 -13.22 -2.70
C MET A 1 28.13 -11.95 -2.18
N ASN A 2 27.31 -11.27 -2.98
CA ASN A 2 26.65 -10.05 -2.52
C ASN A 2 25.43 -10.44 -1.67
N GLN A 3 25.54 -10.11 -0.39
CA GLN A 3 24.50 -10.23 0.63
C GLN A 3 23.35 -9.26 0.36
N TRP A 4 22.35 -9.73 -0.39
CA TRP A 4 21.01 -9.16 -0.34
C TRP A 4 20.34 -9.65 0.95
N GLU A 5 20.84 -9.18 2.10
CA GLU A 5 20.06 -9.20 3.33
C GLU A 5 18.90 -8.24 3.10
N THR A 6 17.73 -8.79 2.82
CA THR A 6 16.45 -8.10 2.91
C THR A 6 16.34 -7.58 4.34
N ALA A 7 16.71 -6.33 4.54
CA ALA A 7 16.49 -5.63 5.80
C ALA A 7 14.99 -5.75 6.14
N PRO A 8 14.63 -6.00 7.42
CA PRO A 8 13.24 -6.03 7.83
C PRO A 8 12.59 -4.69 7.48
N VAL A 9 11.48 -4.75 6.75
CA VAL A 9 10.70 -3.58 6.33
C VAL A 9 10.19 -2.89 7.59
N ARG A 10 10.77 -1.75 7.94
CA ARG A 10 10.45 -1.02 9.16
C ARG A 10 9.08 -0.36 9.03
N PRO A 11 8.38 -0.08 10.15
CA PRO A 11 7.09 0.64 10.13
C PRO A 11 7.14 2.02 9.48
N GLU A 12 8.33 2.60 9.29
CA GLU A 12 8.59 3.90 8.65
C GLU A 12 8.91 3.78 7.15
N ASP A 13 9.10 2.56 6.65
CA ASP A 13 9.42 2.28 5.25
C ASP A 13 8.22 2.47 4.32
N TRP A 14 7.00 2.72 4.80
CA TRP A 14 5.86 3.13 3.94
C TRP A 14 6.14 4.38 3.09
N ARG A 15 7.12 5.21 3.50
CA ARG A 15 7.61 6.36 2.73
C ARG A 15 8.56 5.98 1.61
N HIS A 16 9.12 4.77 1.67
CA HIS A 16 10.19 4.29 0.80
C HIS A 16 9.89 2.93 0.12
N ASP A 17 8.80 2.24 0.44
CA ASP A 17 8.77 0.80 0.19
C ASP A 17 8.54 0.45 -1.29
N SER A 18 9.64 0.04 -1.92
CA SER A 18 9.72 -0.76 -3.13
C SER A 18 9.77 -2.22 -2.71
N VAL A 19 8.63 -2.87 -2.53
CA VAL A 19 8.61 -4.35 -2.36
C VAL A 19 7.67 -5.07 -3.33
N VAL A 20 6.66 -4.42 -3.93
CA VAL A 20 5.74 -5.16 -4.86
C VAL A 20 5.31 -4.37 -6.12
N ALA A 21 5.43 -3.04 -6.16
CA ALA A 21 5.10 -2.26 -7.35
C ALA A 21 5.85 -0.91 -7.34
N PRO A 22 6.13 -0.29 -8.50
CA PRO A 22 6.68 1.05 -8.54
C PRO A 22 5.72 2.06 -7.88
N GLY A 23 6.27 2.90 -7.00
CA GLY A 23 5.55 3.95 -6.27
C GLY A 23 5.15 3.57 -4.83
N GLY A 24 5.50 4.43 -3.86
CA GLY A 24 5.19 4.20 -2.44
C GLY A 24 3.68 4.30 -2.15
N LEU A 25 3.24 3.84 -0.97
CA LEU A 25 1.82 3.80 -0.59
C LEU A 25 1.12 5.16 -0.79
N ALA A 26 1.80 6.27 -0.45
CA ALA A 26 1.28 7.62 -0.62
C ALA A 26 1.01 8.00 -2.09
N GLU A 27 1.86 7.57 -3.02
CA GLU A 27 1.70 7.82 -4.46
C GLU A 27 0.51 7.03 -5.01
N ARG A 28 0.36 5.78 -4.56
CA ARG A 28 -0.75 4.90 -4.97
C ARG A 28 -2.10 5.37 -4.42
N LEU A 29 -2.12 5.87 -3.18
CA LEU A 29 -3.28 6.56 -2.59
C LEU A 29 -3.70 7.77 -3.44
N ALA A 30 -2.73 8.60 -3.85
CA ALA A 30 -2.99 9.76 -4.68
C ALA A 30 -3.50 9.37 -6.08
N GLU A 31 -2.91 8.36 -6.71
CA GLU A 31 -3.34 7.87 -8.03
C GLU A 31 -4.76 7.31 -8.00
N ALA A 32 -5.06 6.44 -7.02
CA ALA A 32 -6.38 5.84 -6.86
C ALA A 32 -7.45 6.91 -6.59
N GLY A 33 -7.15 7.91 -5.75
CA GLY A 33 -8.03 9.05 -5.51
C GLY A 33 -8.32 9.85 -6.79
N GLY A 34 -7.28 10.17 -7.57
CA GLY A 34 -7.44 10.88 -8.84
C GLY A 34 -8.22 10.07 -9.89
N ARG A 35 -8.03 8.75 -9.94
CA ARG A 35 -8.80 7.86 -10.82
C ARG A 35 -10.28 7.81 -10.42
N ALA A 36 -10.58 7.63 -9.14
CA ALA A 36 -11.96 7.62 -8.64
C ALA A 36 -12.68 8.96 -8.90
N GLU A 37 -11.99 10.10 -8.68
CA GLU A 37 -12.54 11.43 -8.99
C GLU A 37 -12.87 11.56 -10.48
N ARG A 38 -11.98 11.08 -11.37
CA ARG A 38 -12.22 11.07 -12.82
C ARG A 38 -13.43 10.19 -13.18
N GLU A 39 -13.54 9.01 -12.60
CA GLU A 39 -14.68 8.10 -12.83
C GLU A 39 -16.01 8.71 -12.39
N LEU A 40 -16.03 9.38 -11.23
CA LEU A 40 -17.22 10.13 -10.78
C LEU A 40 -17.59 11.25 -11.74
N ARG A 41 -16.62 12.04 -12.21
CA ARG A 41 -16.86 13.11 -13.19
C ARG A 41 -17.40 12.58 -14.51
N GLU A 42 -16.99 11.39 -14.91
CA GLU A 42 -17.43 10.72 -16.13
C GLU A 42 -18.73 9.93 -15.94
N GLY A 43 -19.40 10.05 -14.79
CA GLY A 43 -20.70 9.41 -14.52
C GLY A 43 -20.60 7.90 -14.29
N ARG A 44 -19.42 7.40 -13.88
CA ARG A 44 -19.15 5.97 -13.58
C ARG A 44 -18.93 5.74 -12.08
N PRO A 45 -19.96 5.91 -11.23
CA PRO A 45 -19.80 5.76 -9.78
C PRO A 45 -19.45 4.33 -9.35
N ALA A 46 -19.92 3.30 -10.07
CA ALA A 46 -19.56 1.91 -9.77
C ALA A 46 -18.06 1.68 -9.93
N SER A 47 -17.45 2.14 -11.03
CA SER A 47 -16.00 2.05 -11.25
C SER A 47 -15.20 2.81 -10.19
N ALA A 48 -15.69 3.98 -9.76
CA ALA A 48 -15.05 4.75 -8.69
C ALA A 48 -15.02 3.97 -7.37
N VAL A 49 -16.11 3.27 -7.03
CA VAL A 49 -16.15 2.41 -5.83
C VAL A 49 -15.20 1.24 -5.98
N GLU A 50 -15.18 0.55 -7.12
CA GLU A 50 -14.26 -0.56 -7.38
C GLU A 50 -12.78 -0.14 -7.25
N THR A 51 -12.44 1.05 -7.73
CA THR A 51 -11.09 1.63 -7.58
C THR A 51 -10.73 1.83 -6.10
N LEU A 52 -11.66 2.36 -5.29
CA LEU A 52 -11.43 2.61 -3.87
C LEU A 52 -11.40 1.32 -3.04
N ASP A 53 -12.21 0.32 -3.38
CA ASP A 53 -12.20 -0.99 -2.73
C ASP A 53 -10.87 -1.71 -2.94
N GLY A 54 -10.30 -1.63 -4.15
CA GLY A 54 -8.96 -2.17 -4.43
C GLY A 54 -7.87 -1.52 -3.58
N LEU A 55 -7.94 -0.19 -3.40
CA LEU A 55 -7.01 0.54 -2.54
C LEU A 55 -7.16 0.16 -1.07
N LEU A 56 -8.39 -0.01 -0.58
CA LEU A 56 -8.66 -0.42 0.80
C LEU A 56 -8.07 -1.81 1.08
N ALA A 57 -8.31 -2.78 0.19
CA ALA A 57 -7.76 -4.13 0.32
C ALA A 57 -6.23 -4.12 0.40
N GLU A 58 -5.59 -3.22 -0.33
CA GLU A 58 -4.14 -3.05 -0.28
C GLU A 58 -3.66 -2.48 1.06
N VAL A 59 -4.31 -1.42 1.56
CA VAL A 59 -4.00 -0.83 2.87
C VAL A 59 -4.16 -1.85 3.99
N GLU A 60 -5.20 -2.68 3.93
CA GLU A 60 -5.42 -3.76 4.88
C GLU A 60 -4.32 -4.82 4.82
N SER A 61 -3.83 -5.16 3.62
CA SER A 61 -2.69 -6.07 3.45
C SER A 61 -1.44 -5.51 4.12
N TRP A 62 -1.14 -4.23 3.89
CA TRP A 62 -0.01 -3.56 4.53
C TRP A 62 -0.14 -3.49 6.04
N ARG A 63 -1.33 -3.16 6.55
CA ARG A 63 -1.60 -3.16 7.99
C ARG A 63 -1.33 -4.53 8.61
N ARG A 64 -1.71 -5.62 7.92
CA ARG A 64 -1.45 -6.98 8.40
C ARG A 64 0.05 -7.27 8.46
N ILE A 65 0.80 -6.94 7.42
CA ILE A 65 2.27 -7.12 7.37
C ILE A 65 2.94 -6.32 8.49
N ALA A 66 2.55 -5.06 8.69
CA ALA A 66 3.10 -4.22 9.75
C ALA A 66 2.78 -4.78 11.15
N ALA A 67 1.56 -5.30 11.36
CA ALA A 67 1.19 -5.91 12.64
C ALA A 67 1.94 -7.22 12.91
N GLU A 68 2.18 -8.04 11.89
CA GLU A 68 2.96 -9.27 12.01
C GLU A 68 4.42 -8.97 12.38
N GLN A 69 5.03 -7.95 11.78
CA GLN A 69 6.38 -7.52 12.16
C GLN A 69 6.45 -6.95 13.57
N ALA A 70 5.48 -6.12 13.97
CA ALA A 70 5.43 -5.58 15.32
C ALA A 70 5.31 -6.68 16.40
N ASN A 71 4.62 -7.78 16.10
CA ASN A 71 4.55 -8.94 17.01
C ASN A 71 5.87 -9.72 17.06
N LEU A 72 6.61 -9.81 15.95
CA LEU A 72 7.92 -10.46 15.92
C LEU A 72 8.99 -9.67 16.72
N ASP A 73 8.82 -8.36 16.86
CA ASP A 73 9.70 -7.50 17.65
C ASP A 73 9.46 -7.57 19.18
N ASP A 74 8.31 -8.09 19.64
CA ASP A 74 7.97 -8.21 21.08
C ASP A 74 8.46 -9.54 21.71
N ASP A 75 8.78 -10.54 20.88
CA ASP A 75 9.28 -11.86 21.29
C ASP A 75 10.83 -11.96 21.32
N GLY A 76 11.56 -10.84 21.14
CA GLY A 76 13.02 -10.76 21.00
C GLY A 76 13.79 -10.24 22.22
#